data_AF-A0A970J8T1-F1
#
_entry.id   AF-A0A970J8T1-F1
#
_cell.length_a   1.000
_cell.length_b   1.000
_cell.length_c   1.000
_cell.angle_alpha   90.00
_cell.angle_beta   90.00
_cell.angle_gamma   90.00
#
_symmetry.space_group_name_H-M   'P 1'
#
loop_
_entity.id
_entity.type
_entity.pdbx_description
1 polymer ?
#
loop_
_entity_poly.entity_id
_entity_poly.type
_entity_poly.pdbx_seq_one_letter_code
_entity_poly.pdbx_strand_id
1 'polypeptide(L)'
;PTKDSMYLAVFMMIYEMIIAFLVIRLTAQSCRESQRKLYDFKPRSYTILKPYFLVGIFAAFAGMILIPYPQLLIPQEIFFLSEQYTRVTIDATFSGALGIISKSFKIVLLLFALAIFKKMYDKKQSTVFVYLSGLAFLIFIGLNTGTSRWTILIWMLIAIVILTQLYPRQGKLMRNIIVALGFASIISISMYKFSWAIANAEKPLVQIFSIMSSQFQDYFSGPRTVAQAIEMKELFGTQISLSTLLNDFIGSIPFISNYVNQSNRLNVYFNLYNYIPVGNTSLIVPMVGCGYAYLGLIFAPIFTALCELGAVKFDYAYRKERKVEFQIIYIYAAIWLSLCMGFNTQIIFGFFVTTFIPLWILFYCNKRFVLKKRTRI
;
A
#
# COMPACT_ATOMS: atom_id res chain seq x y z
N PRO A 1 -16.80 3.45 25.50
CA PRO A 1 -17.60 2.27 25.12
C PRO A 1 -18.24 1.60 26.33
N THR A 2 -19.45 1.08 26.17
CA THR A 2 -20.18 0.31 27.17
C THR A 2 -19.53 -1.05 27.39
N LYS A 3 -19.85 -1.69 28.52
CA LYS A 3 -19.33 -3.02 28.86
C LYS A 3 -19.79 -4.07 27.83
N ASP A 4 -21.03 -3.98 27.37
CA ASP A 4 -21.61 -4.94 26.42
C ASP A 4 -20.98 -4.79 25.04
N SER A 5 -20.79 -3.56 24.57
CA SER A 5 -20.10 -3.30 23.30
C SER A 5 -18.64 -3.78 23.34
N MET A 6 -17.97 -3.71 24.49
CA MET A 6 -16.62 -4.27 24.67
C MET A 6 -16.60 -5.80 24.59
N TYR A 7 -17.58 -6.50 25.20
CA TYR A 7 -17.66 -7.96 25.09
C TYR A 7 -17.97 -8.40 23.66
N LEU A 8 -18.92 -7.72 22.99
CA LEU A 8 -19.24 -7.98 21.60
C LEU A 8 -18.04 -7.71 20.69
N ALA A 9 -17.26 -6.66 20.95
CA ALA A 9 -16.03 -6.37 20.24
C ALA A 9 -15.01 -7.50 20.35
N VAL A 10 -14.73 -8.00 21.56
CA VAL A 10 -13.82 -9.13 21.77
C VAL A 10 -14.31 -10.38 21.03
N PHE A 11 -15.61 -10.67 21.11
CA PHE A 11 -16.21 -11.77 20.36
C PHE A 11 -16.01 -11.62 18.84
N MET A 12 -16.30 -10.43 18.29
CA MET A 12 -16.13 -10.14 16.87
C MET A 12 -14.68 -10.26 16.41
N MET A 13 -13.71 -9.83 17.22
CA MET A 13 -12.28 -9.98 16.91
C MET A 13 -11.85 -11.45 16.87
N ILE A 14 -12.29 -12.26 17.85
CA ILE A 14 -12.03 -13.71 17.85
C ILE A 14 -12.66 -14.35 16.60
N TYR A 15 -13.90 -13.97 16.30
CA TYR A 15 -14.62 -14.45 15.13
C TYR A 15 -13.91 -14.08 13.82
N GLU A 16 -13.48 -12.83 13.67
CA GLU A 16 -12.68 -12.36 12.53
C GLU A 16 -11.39 -13.16 12.37
N MET A 17 -10.66 -13.42 13.47
CA MET A 17 -9.43 -14.21 13.41
C MET A 17 -9.67 -15.65 12.95
N ILE A 18 -10.71 -16.31 13.46
CA ILE A 18 -11.07 -17.68 13.04
C ILE A 18 -11.36 -17.70 11.54
N ILE A 19 -12.16 -16.75 11.04
CA ILE A 19 -12.51 -16.65 9.62
C ILE A 19 -11.27 -16.36 8.77
N ALA A 20 -10.40 -15.44 9.19
CA ALA A 20 -9.17 -15.13 8.48
C ALA A 20 -8.28 -16.37 8.32
N PHE A 21 -8.02 -17.11 9.41
CA PHE A 21 -7.22 -18.34 9.34
C PHE A 21 -7.87 -19.42 8.47
N LEU A 22 -9.19 -19.58 8.55
CA LEU A 22 -9.92 -20.53 7.72
C LEU A 22 -9.80 -20.19 6.23
N VAL A 23 -10.00 -18.92 5.87
CA VAL A 23 -9.88 -18.44 4.48
C VAL A 23 -8.45 -18.60 3.97
N ILE A 24 -7.44 -18.24 4.77
CA ILE A 24 -6.03 -18.42 4.41
C ILE A 24 -5.76 -19.90 4.13
N ARG A 25 -6.18 -20.80 5.04
CA ARG A 25 -5.97 -22.24 4.89
C ARG A 25 -6.63 -22.80 3.64
N LEU A 26 -7.93 -22.52 3.44
CA LEU A 26 -8.68 -23.02 2.29
C LEU A 26 -8.11 -22.50 0.97
N THR A 27 -7.79 -21.21 0.92
CA THR A 27 -7.22 -20.59 -0.29
C THR A 27 -5.82 -21.11 -0.57
N ALA A 28 -4.98 -21.27 0.46
CA ALA A 28 -3.63 -21.81 0.32
C ALA A 28 -3.67 -23.27 -0.16
N GLN A 29 -4.59 -24.09 0.35
CA GLN A 29 -4.79 -25.47 -0.09
C GLN A 29 -5.23 -25.54 -1.56
N SER A 30 -6.18 -24.70 -1.97
CA SER A 30 -6.59 -24.58 -3.39
C SER A 30 -5.42 -24.19 -4.29
N CYS A 31 -4.52 -23.32 -3.83
CA CYS A 31 -3.32 -22.93 -4.58
C CYS A 31 -2.22 -24.02 -4.59
N ARG A 32 -2.14 -24.86 -3.54
CA ARG A 32 -1.09 -25.87 -3.34
C ARG A 32 -1.06 -26.95 -4.42
N GLU A 33 -2.22 -27.43 -4.87
CA GLU A 33 -2.31 -28.44 -5.93
C GLU A 33 -1.69 -27.96 -7.24
N SER A 34 -1.85 -26.67 -7.55
CA SER A 34 -1.24 -26.06 -8.73
C SER A 34 0.21 -25.59 -8.47
N GLN A 35 0.65 -25.43 -7.21
CA GLN A 35 2.07 -25.21 -6.85
C GLN A 35 2.94 -26.46 -7.04
N ARG A 36 2.45 -27.66 -6.68
CA ARG A 36 3.19 -28.92 -6.86
C ARG A 36 3.66 -29.10 -8.31
N LYS A 37 2.82 -28.75 -9.29
CA LYS A 37 3.13 -28.80 -10.73
C LYS A 37 4.19 -27.77 -11.18
N LEU A 38 4.47 -26.73 -10.38
CA LEU A 38 5.37 -25.63 -10.74
C LEU A 38 6.79 -25.76 -10.19
N TYR A 39 6.98 -26.54 -9.12
CA TYR A 39 8.28 -26.69 -8.46
C TYR A 39 9.27 -27.50 -9.30
N ASP A 40 8.78 -28.33 -10.24
CA ASP A 40 9.59 -29.12 -11.17
C ASP A 40 10.22 -28.33 -12.32
N PHE A 41 9.94 -27.02 -12.44
CA PHE A 41 10.51 -26.18 -13.50
C PHE A 41 11.82 -25.48 -13.08
N LYS A 42 12.93 -25.93 -13.70
CA LYS A 42 14.33 -25.44 -13.81
C LYS A 42 14.60 -23.91 -13.65
N PRO A 43 15.86 -23.47 -13.41
CA PRO A 43 16.21 -22.14 -12.88
C PRO A 43 15.59 -20.97 -13.67
N ARG A 44 14.98 -20.04 -12.93
CA ARG A 44 14.14 -18.96 -13.48
C ARG A 44 15.00 -17.83 -14.05
N SER A 45 15.02 -17.68 -15.37
CA SER A 45 15.45 -16.41 -15.98
C SER A 45 14.34 -15.37 -15.80
N TYR A 46 14.61 -14.32 -15.05
CA TYR A 46 13.68 -13.20 -14.87
C TYR A 46 13.75 -12.24 -16.05
N THR A 47 12.60 -11.71 -16.47
CA THR A 47 12.50 -10.66 -17.49
C THR A 47 11.95 -9.38 -16.87
N ILE A 48 12.40 -8.22 -17.35
CA ILE A 48 11.96 -6.91 -16.86
C ILE A 48 11.46 -6.09 -18.04
N LEU A 49 10.20 -5.66 -17.99
CA LEU A 49 9.54 -4.74 -18.93
C LEU A 49 9.58 -5.15 -20.41
N LYS A 50 9.72 -6.43 -20.75
CA LYS A 50 9.68 -6.86 -22.17
C LYS A 50 8.25 -7.22 -22.60
N PRO A 51 7.76 -6.70 -23.75
CA PRO A 51 8.37 -5.69 -24.65
C PRO A 51 8.34 -4.27 -24.06
N TYR A 52 9.17 -3.33 -24.53
CA TYR A 52 9.29 -1.99 -23.91
C TYR A 52 8.30 -0.94 -24.46
N PHE A 53 7.49 -1.27 -25.46
CA PHE A 53 6.80 -0.28 -26.29
C PHE A 53 5.76 0.55 -25.54
N LEU A 54 4.72 -0.08 -24.97
CA LEU A 54 3.65 0.66 -24.30
C LEU A 54 4.12 1.31 -23.00
N VAL A 55 5.03 0.66 -22.28
CA VAL A 55 5.63 1.24 -21.06
C VAL A 55 6.51 2.45 -21.41
N GLY A 56 7.21 2.42 -22.54
CA GLY A 56 7.98 3.57 -23.04
C GLY A 56 7.09 4.74 -23.45
N ILE A 57 5.99 4.48 -24.18
CA ILE A 57 5.00 5.51 -24.52
C ILE A 57 4.40 6.12 -23.25
N PHE A 58 4.00 5.30 -22.29
CA PHE A 58 3.49 5.77 -21.01
C PHE A 58 4.52 6.63 -20.29
N ALA A 59 5.80 6.22 -20.22
CA ALA A 59 6.84 6.99 -19.57
C ALA A 59 7.07 8.36 -20.24
N ALA A 60 7.09 8.41 -21.57
CA ALA A 60 7.22 9.67 -22.30
C ALA A 60 6.02 10.59 -22.06
N PHE A 61 4.80 10.05 -22.15
CA PHE A 61 3.56 10.80 -21.94
C PHE A 61 3.42 11.31 -20.50
N ALA A 62 3.66 10.44 -19.51
CA ALA A 62 3.64 10.81 -18.10
C ALA A 62 4.73 11.84 -17.78
N GLY A 63 5.92 11.70 -18.36
CA GLY A 63 6.99 12.69 -18.26
C GLY A 63 6.53 14.06 -18.76
N MET A 64 5.96 14.14 -19.97
CA MET A 64 5.46 15.40 -20.54
C MET A 64 4.38 16.06 -19.66
N ILE A 65 3.43 15.28 -19.13
CA ILE A 65 2.37 15.80 -18.27
C ILE A 65 2.90 16.30 -16.91
N LEU A 66 3.96 15.69 -16.39
CA LEU A 66 4.50 16.01 -15.07
C LEU A 66 5.56 17.12 -15.07
N ILE A 67 6.06 17.54 -16.25
CA ILE A 67 7.01 18.66 -16.37
C ILE A 67 6.52 19.95 -15.66
N PRO A 68 5.25 20.37 -15.78
CA PRO A 68 4.74 21.56 -15.08
C PRO A 68 4.60 21.37 -13.56
N TYR A 69 4.74 20.14 -13.05
CA TYR A 69 4.52 19.78 -11.66
C TYR A 69 5.73 19.03 -11.06
N PRO A 70 6.94 19.62 -11.07
CA PRO A 70 8.17 18.96 -10.60
C PRO A 70 8.07 18.47 -9.14
N GLN A 71 7.29 19.16 -8.31
CA GLN A 71 7.02 18.80 -6.92
C GLN A 71 6.27 17.46 -6.74
N LEU A 72 5.59 16.95 -7.77
CA LEU A 72 5.02 15.59 -7.75
C LEU A 72 6.09 14.52 -7.96
N LEU A 73 7.15 14.84 -8.69
CA LEU A 73 8.23 13.92 -9.03
C LEU A 73 9.25 13.86 -7.90
N ILE A 74 9.72 15.02 -7.45
CA ILE A 74 10.76 15.13 -6.45
C ILE A 74 10.17 15.86 -5.24
N PRO A 75 10.05 15.20 -4.07
CA PRO A 75 9.61 15.87 -2.85
C PRO A 75 10.67 16.91 -2.42
N GLN A 76 10.24 17.94 -1.70
CA GLN A 76 11.12 18.99 -1.18
C GLN A 76 12.25 18.42 -0.31
N GLU A 77 11.95 17.36 0.43
CA GLU A 77 12.88 16.70 1.33
C GLU A 77 12.87 15.18 1.10
N ILE A 78 14.06 14.58 1.13
CA ILE A 78 14.29 13.16 0.85
C ILE A 78 14.90 12.51 2.09
N PHE A 79 14.31 11.39 2.52
CA PHE A 79 14.64 10.58 3.70
C PHE A 79 14.46 11.24 5.07
N PHE A 80 14.71 12.55 5.20
CA PHE A 80 14.63 13.29 6.45
C PHE A 80 13.68 14.46 6.30
N LEU A 81 12.66 14.52 7.15
CA LEU A 81 11.70 15.63 7.17
C LEU A 81 12.09 16.66 8.22
N SER A 82 12.17 17.93 7.84
CA SER A 82 12.30 19.07 8.75
C SER A 82 10.96 19.44 9.39
N GLU A 83 11.00 20.24 10.45
CA GLU A 83 9.79 20.78 11.08
C GLU A 83 8.98 21.69 10.14
N GLN A 84 9.62 22.32 9.16
CA GLN A 84 8.96 23.17 8.17
C GLN A 84 8.40 22.40 6.97
N TYR A 85 8.45 21.06 6.98
CA TYR A 85 7.93 20.26 5.88
C TYR A 85 6.46 20.57 5.60
N THR A 86 6.16 21.00 4.38
CA THR A 86 4.79 21.21 3.90
C THR A 86 4.45 20.14 2.86
N ARG A 87 3.28 19.54 3.01
CA ARG A 87 2.79 18.61 1.99
C ARG A 87 2.48 19.37 0.73
N VAL A 88 3.00 18.86 -0.39
CA VAL A 88 2.69 19.36 -1.72
C VAL A 88 1.18 19.28 -1.96
N THR A 89 0.54 20.44 -2.03
CA THR A 89 -0.84 20.60 -2.51
C THR A 89 -0.77 21.21 -3.90
N ILE A 90 -1.57 20.69 -4.81
CA ILE A 90 -1.66 21.20 -6.18
C ILE A 90 -3.07 21.67 -6.37
N ASP A 91 -3.18 22.96 -6.65
CA ASP A 91 -4.44 23.58 -7.05
C ASP A 91 -4.66 23.33 -8.55
N ALA A 92 -5.02 22.09 -8.87
CA ALA A 92 -5.39 21.67 -10.21
C ALA A 92 -6.63 20.79 -10.15
N THR A 93 -7.55 21.00 -11.10
CA THR A 93 -8.83 20.29 -11.22
C THR A 93 -8.67 18.76 -11.23
N PHE A 94 -7.51 18.26 -11.67
CA PHE A 94 -7.18 16.83 -11.75
C PHE A 94 -5.98 16.42 -10.87
N SER A 95 -5.72 17.13 -9.77
CA SER A 95 -4.60 16.85 -8.86
C SER A 95 -4.51 15.39 -8.41
N GLY A 96 -5.66 14.74 -8.17
CA GLY A 96 -5.74 13.31 -7.83
C GLY A 96 -5.23 12.39 -8.96
N ALA A 97 -5.60 12.66 -10.20
CA ALA A 97 -5.16 11.89 -11.36
C ALA A 97 -3.66 12.10 -11.61
N LEU A 98 -3.17 13.34 -11.49
CA LEU A 98 -1.73 13.65 -11.57
C LEU A 98 -0.94 12.89 -10.50
N GLY A 99 -1.49 12.73 -9.29
CA GLY A 99 -0.90 11.92 -8.23
C GLY A 99 -0.77 10.43 -8.61
N ILE A 100 -1.79 9.84 -9.24
CA ILE A 100 -1.76 8.46 -9.72
C ILE A 100 -0.73 8.28 -10.84
N ILE A 101 -0.70 9.23 -11.79
CA ILE A 101 0.27 9.23 -12.90
C ILE A 101 1.69 9.35 -12.34
N SER A 102 1.95 10.25 -11.40
CA SER A 102 3.26 10.43 -10.76
C SER A 102 3.73 9.15 -10.05
N LYS A 103 2.87 8.52 -9.24
CA LYS A 103 3.21 7.25 -8.56
C LYS A 103 3.57 6.16 -9.57
N SER A 104 2.72 5.99 -10.59
CA SER A 104 2.92 4.98 -11.64
C SER A 104 4.20 5.24 -12.43
N PHE A 105 4.48 6.50 -12.75
CA PHE A 105 5.68 6.94 -13.46
C PHE A 105 6.95 6.63 -12.68
N LYS A 106 7.01 6.95 -11.38
CA LYS A 106 8.17 6.63 -10.52
C LYS A 106 8.47 5.12 -10.51
N ILE A 107 7.44 4.28 -10.46
CA ILE A 107 7.59 2.82 -10.47
C ILE A 107 8.10 2.33 -11.83
N VAL A 108 7.61 2.92 -12.92
CA VAL A 108 8.09 2.62 -14.28
C VAL A 108 9.56 3.05 -14.45
N LEU A 109 9.97 4.21 -13.94
CA LEU A 109 11.38 4.64 -13.94
C LEU A 109 12.28 3.67 -13.17
N LEU A 110 11.86 3.24 -11.98
CA LEU A 110 12.55 2.21 -11.21
C LEU A 110 12.72 0.94 -12.05
N LEU A 111 11.66 0.45 -12.70
CA LEU A 111 11.71 -0.75 -13.52
C LEU A 111 12.62 -0.60 -14.74
N PHE A 112 12.69 0.58 -15.38
CA PHE A 112 13.65 0.85 -16.45
C PHE A 112 15.10 0.79 -15.95
N ALA A 113 15.38 1.42 -14.81
CA ALA A 113 16.70 1.37 -14.19
C ALA A 113 17.12 -0.09 -13.88
N LEU A 114 16.22 -0.86 -13.26
CA LEU A 114 16.45 -2.28 -12.96
C LEU A 114 16.66 -3.10 -14.25
N ALA A 115 15.90 -2.84 -15.32
CA ALA A 115 16.07 -3.53 -16.59
C ALA A 115 17.45 -3.29 -17.20
N ILE A 116 17.94 -2.04 -17.16
CA ILE A 116 19.27 -1.66 -17.66
C ILE A 116 20.35 -2.31 -16.82
N PHE A 117 20.32 -2.13 -15.49
CA PHE A 117 21.38 -2.63 -14.61
C PHE A 117 21.41 -4.16 -14.57
N LYS A 118 20.26 -4.83 -14.57
CA LYS A 118 20.21 -6.30 -14.68
C LYS A 118 20.81 -6.80 -15.99
N LYS A 119 20.48 -6.17 -17.13
CA LYS A 119 21.06 -6.54 -18.42
C LYS A 119 22.58 -6.34 -18.45
N MET A 120 23.07 -5.24 -17.86
CA MET A 120 24.52 -4.98 -17.78
C MET A 120 25.22 -5.94 -16.82
N TYR A 121 24.60 -6.26 -15.69
CA TYR A 121 25.06 -7.30 -14.77
C TYR A 121 25.18 -8.65 -15.47
N ASP A 122 24.17 -9.08 -16.21
CA ASP A 122 24.19 -10.36 -16.90
C ASP A 122 25.32 -10.46 -17.93
N LYS A 123 25.66 -9.33 -18.58
CA LYS A 123 26.75 -9.25 -19.56
C LYS A 123 28.15 -9.18 -18.91
N LYS A 124 28.31 -8.39 -17.84
CA LYS A 124 29.63 -8.06 -17.25
C LYS A 124 29.94 -8.81 -15.94
N GLN A 125 28.93 -9.42 -15.31
CA GLN A 125 28.99 -10.07 -13.99
C GLN A 125 29.59 -9.19 -12.87
N SER A 126 29.50 -7.86 -13.01
CA SER A 126 30.10 -6.90 -12.08
C SER A 126 29.12 -6.52 -10.96
N THR A 127 29.61 -6.57 -9.72
CA THR A 127 28.86 -6.18 -8.50
C THR A 127 28.40 -4.72 -8.51
N VAL A 128 29.04 -3.86 -9.30
CA VAL A 128 28.65 -2.44 -9.45
C VAL A 128 27.18 -2.31 -9.86
N PHE A 129 26.69 -3.18 -10.75
CA PHE A 129 25.28 -3.14 -11.20
C PHE A 129 24.29 -3.59 -10.13
N VAL A 130 24.74 -4.38 -9.14
CA VAL A 130 23.94 -4.72 -7.95
C VAL A 130 23.78 -3.49 -7.07
N TYR A 131 24.86 -2.73 -6.84
CA TYR A 131 24.81 -1.48 -6.09
C TYR A 131 24.00 -0.41 -6.81
N LEU A 132 24.13 -0.27 -8.13
CA LEU A 132 23.29 0.66 -8.91
C LEU A 132 21.80 0.30 -8.84
N SER A 133 21.46 -0.99 -8.85
CA SER A 133 20.07 -1.44 -8.68
C SER A 133 19.52 -1.14 -7.29
N GLY A 134 20.33 -1.35 -6.25
CA GLY A 134 19.94 -0.94 -4.91
C GLY A 134 19.82 0.58 -4.76
N LEU A 135 20.69 1.35 -5.45
CA LEU A 135 20.65 2.81 -5.41
C LEU A 135 19.37 3.31 -6.10
N ALA A 136 18.95 2.68 -7.20
CA ALA A 136 17.66 2.97 -7.82
C ALA A 136 16.49 2.73 -6.86
N PHE A 137 16.51 1.64 -6.08
CA PHE A 137 15.51 1.41 -5.03
C PHE A 137 15.56 2.47 -3.91
N LEU A 138 16.77 2.84 -3.45
CA LEU A 138 16.92 3.88 -2.44
C LEU A 138 16.36 5.22 -2.95
N ILE A 139 16.75 5.64 -4.14
CA ILE A 139 16.21 6.86 -4.77
C ILE A 139 14.69 6.77 -4.85
N PHE A 140 14.15 5.64 -5.33
CA PHE A 140 12.70 5.45 -5.41
C PHE A 140 12.00 5.55 -4.03
N ILE A 141 12.55 4.93 -2.98
CA ILE A 141 12.03 5.05 -1.61
C ILE A 141 12.10 6.52 -1.16
N GLY A 142 13.23 7.19 -1.42
CA GLY A 142 13.44 8.60 -1.15
C GLY A 142 12.43 9.51 -1.85
N LEU A 143 12.08 9.24 -3.10
CA LEU A 143 11.04 9.98 -3.84
C LEU A 143 9.62 9.78 -3.30
N ASN A 144 9.44 8.83 -2.38
CA ASN A 144 8.21 8.60 -1.64
C ASN A 144 8.32 9.10 -0.17
N THR A 145 9.39 9.81 0.19
CA THR A 145 9.51 10.52 1.48
C THR A 145 8.42 11.59 1.54
N GLY A 146 7.73 11.69 2.68
CA GLY A 146 6.55 12.56 2.83
C GLY A 146 5.20 11.85 2.63
N THR A 147 5.22 10.60 2.18
CA THR A 147 4.03 9.72 2.18
C THR A 147 3.84 9.03 3.55
N SER A 148 3.08 7.94 3.61
CA SER A 148 2.89 7.18 4.85
C SER A 148 4.12 6.33 5.21
N ARG A 149 4.37 6.15 6.52
CA ARG A 149 5.39 5.22 7.06
C ARG A 149 5.24 3.81 6.46
N TRP A 150 4.00 3.37 6.27
CA TRP A 150 3.64 2.11 5.63
C TRP A 150 4.11 2.01 4.18
N THR A 151 4.03 3.09 3.40
CA THR A 151 4.52 3.10 2.02
C THR A 151 6.02 2.83 1.96
N ILE A 152 6.80 3.47 2.82
CA ILE A 152 8.26 3.25 2.91
C ILE A 152 8.57 1.81 3.31
N LEU A 153 7.91 1.31 4.36
CA LEU A 153 8.10 -0.06 4.83
C LEU A 153 7.82 -1.09 3.74
N ILE A 154 6.71 -0.94 3.01
CA ILE A 154 6.31 -1.87 1.94
C ILE A 154 7.32 -1.84 0.79
N TRP A 155 7.75 -0.66 0.35
CA TRP A 155 8.74 -0.56 -0.73
C TRP A 155 10.13 -1.06 -0.31
N MET A 156 10.50 -0.91 0.95
CA MET A 156 11.70 -1.53 1.52
C MET A 156 11.63 -3.06 1.46
N LEU A 157 10.50 -3.66 1.84
CA LEU A 157 10.29 -5.12 1.74
C LEU A 157 10.34 -5.61 0.29
N ILE A 158 9.67 -4.91 -0.63
CA ILE A 158 9.72 -5.20 -2.07
C ILE A 158 11.16 -5.13 -2.58
N ALA A 159 11.92 -4.11 -2.21
CA ALA A 159 13.32 -3.95 -2.61
C ALA A 159 14.18 -5.15 -2.17
N ILE A 160 14.04 -5.57 -0.90
CA ILE A 160 14.77 -6.72 -0.34
C ILE A 160 14.44 -7.99 -1.13
N VAL A 161 13.16 -8.26 -1.37
CA VAL A 161 12.69 -9.46 -2.08
C VAL A 161 13.20 -9.46 -3.52
N ILE A 162 12.99 -8.37 -4.26
CA ILE A 162 13.37 -8.27 -5.68
C ILE A 162 14.89 -8.31 -5.86
N LEU A 163 15.67 -7.61 -5.03
CA LEU A 163 17.13 -7.67 -5.10
C LEU A 163 17.67 -9.06 -4.79
N THR A 164 17.06 -9.78 -3.83
CA THR A 164 17.44 -11.17 -3.52
C THR A 164 17.14 -12.10 -4.69
N GLN A 165 16.04 -11.88 -5.41
CA GLN A 165 15.71 -12.66 -6.61
C GLN A 165 16.60 -12.35 -7.80
N LEU A 166 16.91 -11.08 -8.03
CA LEU A 166 17.74 -10.65 -9.16
C LEU A 166 19.23 -10.95 -8.95
N TYR A 167 19.69 -10.87 -7.70
CA TYR A 167 21.10 -10.99 -7.31
C TYR A 167 21.25 -11.90 -6.08
N PRO A 168 21.01 -13.22 -6.20
CA PRO A 168 20.99 -14.12 -5.04
C PRO A 168 22.36 -14.26 -4.33
N ARG A 169 23.46 -14.17 -5.09
CA ARG A 169 24.83 -14.33 -4.55
C ARG A 169 25.45 -13.03 -4.03
N GLN A 170 24.95 -11.87 -4.46
CA GLN A 170 25.60 -10.57 -4.26
C GLN A 170 24.57 -9.56 -3.73
N GLY A 171 24.99 -8.60 -2.89
CA GLY A 171 24.09 -7.55 -2.41
C GLY A 171 23.54 -7.73 -0.99
N LYS A 172 24.14 -8.59 -0.14
CA LYS A 172 23.88 -8.59 1.31
C LYS A 172 24.06 -7.18 1.90
N LEU A 173 25.19 -6.54 1.58
CA LEU A 173 25.49 -5.17 2.01
C LEU A 173 24.39 -4.18 1.59
N MET A 174 23.97 -4.23 0.32
CA MET A 174 22.99 -3.29 -0.19
C MET A 174 21.60 -3.46 0.44
N ARG A 175 21.21 -4.71 0.76
CA ARG A 175 19.98 -4.98 1.50
C ARG A 175 20.06 -4.41 2.92
N ASN A 176 21.19 -4.56 3.60
CA ASN A 176 21.39 -3.99 4.94
C ASN A 176 21.33 -2.46 4.91
N ILE A 177 21.89 -1.81 3.87
CA ILE A 177 21.80 -0.36 3.68
C ILE A 177 20.34 0.07 3.46
N ILE A 178 19.59 -0.64 2.61
CA ILE A 178 18.16 -0.37 2.38
C ILE A 178 17.35 -0.49 3.68
N VAL A 179 17.63 -1.52 4.49
CA VAL A 179 16.99 -1.70 5.80
C VAL A 179 17.34 -0.54 6.72
N ALA A 180 18.63 -0.21 6.88
CA ALA A 180 19.08 0.86 7.76
C ALA A 180 18.49 2.23 7.38
N LEU A 181 18.56 2.61 6.10
CA LEU A 181 17.99 3.87 5.61
C LEU A 181 16.46 3.89 5.69
N GLY A 182 15.80 2.77 5.37
CA GLY A 182 14.35 2.65 5.50
C GLY A 182 13.87 2.88 6.94
N PHE A 183 14.54 2.26 7.92
CA PHE A 183 14.26 2.51 9.34
C PHE A 183 14.56 3.95 9.76
N ALA A 184 15.69 4.53 9.32
CA ALA A 184 16.02 5.93 9.59
C ALA A 184 14.93 6.88 9.08
N SER A 185 14.39 6.65 7.88
CA SER A 185 13.28 7.45 7.35
C SER A 185 11.97 7.27 8.09
N ILE A 186 11.64 6.05 8.54
CA ILE A 186 10.45 5.81 9.37
C ILE A 186 10.57 6.56 10.70
N ILE A 187 11.75 6.55 11.31
CA ILE A 187 12.04 7.30 12.54
C ILE A 187 11.88 8.80 12.27
N SER A 188 12.49 9.33 11.21
CA SER A 188 12.38 10.75 10.85
C SER A 188 10.93 11.20 10.64
N ILE A 189 10.13 10.44 9.88
CA ILE A 189 8.70 10.76 9.69
C ILE A 189 7.93 10.68 11.01
N SER A 190 8.29 9.75 11.88
CA SER A 190 7.65 9.63 13.20
C SER A 190 8.00 10.82 14.08
N MET A 191 9.26 11.25 14.13
CA MET A 191 9.70 12.44 14.86
C MET A 191 8.97 13.69 14.36
N TYR A 192 8.91 13.89 13.04
CA TYR A 192 8.14 14.98 12.44
C TYR A 192 6.66 14.95 12.84
N LYS A 193 6.02 13.77 12.83
CA LYS A 193 4.61 13.64 13.22
C LYS A 193 4.35 13.82 14.73
N PHE A 194 5.36 13.60 15.56
CA PHE A 194 5.25 13.75 17.01
C PHE A 194 5.82 15.08 17.50
N SER A 195 6.34 15.94 16.62
CA SER A 195 6.95 17.24 17.00
C SER A 195 6.01 18.08 17.86
N TRP A 196 4.73 18.18 17.48
CA TRP A 196 3.70 18.90 18.24
C TRP A 196 3.51 18.38 19.68
N ALA A 197 3.66 17.07 19.87
CA ALA A 197 3.47 16.44 21.18
C ALA A 197 4.73 16.49 22.03
N ILE A 198 5.90 16.69 21.41
CA ILE A 198 7.21 16.69 22.06
C ILE A 198 7.60 18.11 22.48
N ALA A 199 7.25 19.13 21.67
CA ALA A 199 7.73 20.50 21.82
C ALA A 199 7.44 21.14 23.19
N ASN A 200 6.32 20.78 23.83
CA ASN A 200 5.88 21.37 25.10
C ASN A 200 5.75 20.34 26.25
N ALA A 201 6.34 19.15 26.09
CA ALA A 201 6.17 18.05 27.04
C ALA A 201 7.17 18.13 28.20
N GLU A 202 6.70 18.10 29.45
CA GLU A 202 7.59 17.96 30.62
C GLU A 202 8.32 16.61 30.65
N LYS A 203 7.66 15.56 30.13
CA LYS A 203 8.23 14.20 30.00
C LYS A 203 8.05 13.67 28.57
N PRO A 204 8.88 14.14 27.61
CA PRO A 204 8.70 13.82 26.20
C PRO A 204 8.67 12.32 25.90
N LEU A 205 9.54 11.52 26.55
CA LEU A 205 9.59 10.08 26.34
C LEU A 205 8.28 9.39 26.75
N VAL A 206 7.73 9.72 27.92
CA VAL A 206 6.47 9.13 28.41
C VAL A 206 5.32 9.48 27.47
N GLN A 207 5.29 10.72 26.98
CA GLN A 207 4.27 11.17 26.04
C GLN A 207 4.38 10.46 24.69
N ILE A 208 5.60 10.26 24.16
CA ILE A 208 5.83 9.46 22.95
C ILE A 208 5.32 8.03 23.15
N PHE A 209 5.67 7.36 24.25
CA PHE A 209 5.23 5.98 24.51
C PHE A 209 3.70 5.89 24.64
N SER A 210 3.06 6.85 25.30
CA SER A 210 1.61 6.92 25.43
C SER A 210 0.92 7.06 24.07
N ILE A 211 1.40 7.99 23.23
CA ILE A 211 0.86 8.21 21.87
C ILE A 211 1.10 6.98 21.00
N MET A 212 2.28 6.37 21.07
CA MET A 212 2.56 5.12 20.36
C MET A 212 1.62 4.00 20.79
N SER A 213 1.37 3.83 22.10
CA SER A 213 0.43 2.84 22.62
C SER A 213 -1.00 3.06 22.07
N SER A 214 -1.47 4.31 22.02
CA SER A 214 -2.74 4.65 21.37
C SER A 214 -2.74 4.29 19.88
N GLN A 215 -1.67 4.64 19.15
CA GLN A 215 -1.54 4.28 17.74
C GLN A 215 -1.52 2.77 17.53
N PHE A 216 -0.88 2.00 18.41
CA PHE A 216 -0.94 0.54 18.37
C PHE A 216 -2.38 0.04 18.50
N GLN A 217 -3.20 0.61 19.39
CA GLN A 217 -4.62 0.25 19.47
C GLN A 217 -5.38 0.59 18.18
N ASP A 218 -5.08 1.74 17.56
CA ASP A 218 -5.73 2.17 16.32
C ASP A 218 -5.34 1.27 15.12
N TYR A 219 -4.06 0.90 15.00
CA TYR A 219 -3.53 0.10 13.88
C TYR A 219 -3.67 -1.41 14.07
N PHE A 220 -4.02 -1.91 15.26
CA PHE A 220 -4.24 -3.35 15.50
C PHE A 220 -5.71 -3.65 15.83
N SER A 221 -6.62 -2.73 15.51
CA SER A 221 -8.06 -2.89 15.75
C SER A 221 -8.36 -3.35 17.18
N GLY A 222 -7.82 -2.63 18.15
CA GLY A 222 -7.99 -2.96 19.57
C GLY A 222 -9.46 -3.06 19.97
N PRO A 223 -9.82 -3.83 21.03
CA PRO A 223 -11.21 -4.03 21.43
C PRO A 223 -12.00 -2.74 21.62
N ARG A 224 -11.32 -1.66 22.07
CA ARG A 224 -11.91 -0.33 22.18
C ARG A 224 -12.41 0.22 20.85
N THR A 225 -11.60 0.20 19.79
CA THR A 225 -11.98 0.79 18.49
C THR A 225 -13.07 -0.02 17.81
N VAL A 226 -13.07 -1.34 18.01
CA VAL A 226 -14.16 -2.21 17.53
C VAL A 226 -15.46 -1.92 18.30
N ALA A 227 -15.39 -1.74 19.63
CA ALA A 227 -16.56 -1.36 20.44
C ALA A 227 -17.13 0.01 20.04
N GLN A 228 -16.25 0.98 19.76
CA GLN A 228 -16.67 2.29 19.24
C GLN A 228 -17.37 2.15 17.86
N ALA A 229 -16.98 1.18 17.04
CA ALA A 229 -17.62 0.96 15.74
C ALA A 229 -19.01 0.33 15.90
N ILE A 230 -19.19 -0.52 16.92
CA ILE A 230 -20.49 -1.08 17.29
C ILE A 230 -21.43 0.04 17.73
N GLU A 231 -21.00 0.89 18.67
CA GLU A 231 -21.81 2.00 19.20
C GLU A 231 -22.08 3.08 18.13
N MET A 232 -21.13 3.34 17.25
CA MET A 232 -21.37 4.19 16.07
C MET A 232 -22.52 3.63 15.22
N LYS A 233 -22.57 2.31 14.98
CA LYS A 233 -23.68 1.71 14.23
C LYS A 233 -25.00 1.86 14.99
N GLU A 234 -25.00 1.71 16.31
CA GLU A 234 -26.21 1.90 17.12
C GLU A 234 -26.73 3.34 17.04
N LEU A 235 -25.83 4.32 17.07
CA LEU A 235 -26.19 5.74 17.02
C LEU A 235 -26.60 6.23 15.62
N PHE A 236 -25.86 5.82 14.58
CA PHE A 236 -26.01 6.33 13.21
C PHE A 236 -26.60 5.30 12.23
N GLY A 237 -27.08 4.15 12.72
CA GLY A 237 -27.48 3.02 11.87
C GLY A 237 -28.57 3.32 10.85
N THR A 238 -29.45 4.28 11.12
CA THR A 238 -30.49 4.74 10.18
C THR A 238 -29.94 5.59 9.03
N GLN A 239 -28.74 6.15 9.19
CA GLN A 239 -28.06 7.00 8.19
C GLN A 239 -27.06 6.18 7.36
N ILE A 240 -26.47 5.14 7.96
CA ILE A 240 -25.54 4.23 7.29
C ILE A 240 -26.34 3.34 6.31
N SER A 241 -26.06 3.49 5.03
CA SER A 241 -26.79 2.82 3.95
C SER A 241 -25.87 2.26 2.87
N LEU A 242 -26.45 1.62 1.85
CA LEU A 242 -25.70 1.21 0.65
C LEU A 242 -25.02 2.40 -0.05
N SER A 243 -25.63 3.59 0.00
CA SER A 243 -25.01 4.82 -0.51
C SER A 243 -23.71 5.14 0.23
N THR A 244 -23.70 4.99 1.55
CA THR A 244 -22.50 5.14 2.39
C THR A 244 -21.40 4.16 1.96
N LEU A 245 -21.76 2.91 1.70
CA LEU A 245 -20.82 1.88 1.21
C LEU A 245 -20.22 2.28 -0.14
N LEU A 246 -21.04 2.71 -1.09
CA LEU A 246 -20.57 3.14 -2.41
C LEU A 246 -19.66 4.37 -2.33
N ASN A 247 -20.02 5.35 -1.49
CA ASN A 247 -19.19 6.53 -1.24
C ASN A 247 -17.86 6.16 -0.57
N ASP A 248 -17.82 5.12 0.27
CA ASP A 248 -16.57 4.64 0.86
C ASP A 248 -15.58 4.12 -0.18
N PHE A 249 -16.05 3.36 -1.17
CA PHE A 249 -15.21 2.84 -2.25
C PHE A 249 -14.88 3.92 -3.28
N ILE A 250 -15.90 4.54 -3.89
CA ILE A 250 -15.72 5.50 -4.97
C ILE A 250 -15.02 6.77 -4.45
N GLY A 251 -15.36 7.20 -3.23
CA GLY A 251 -14.76 8.35 -2.58
C GLY A 251 -13.29 8.15 -2.18
N SER A 252 -12.77 6.92 -2.27
CA SER A 252 -11.33 6.64 -2.10
C SER A 252 -10.53 6.72 -3.39
N ILE A 253 -11.17 6.89 -4.54
CA ILE A 253 -10.47 7.06 -5.83
C ILE A 253 -10.16 8.55 -5.98
N PRO A 254 -8.87 8.96 -5.97
CA PRO A 254 -8.50 10.35 -6.24
C PRO A 254 -9.14 10.81 -7.55
N PHE A 255 -9.51 12.09 -7.68
CA PHE A 255 -10.29 12.68 -8.79
C PHE A 255 -11.78 12.29 -8.82
N ILE A 256 -12.16 11.02 -8.60
CA ILE A 256 -13.58 10.63 -8.56
C ILE A 256 -14.23 11.08 -7.24
N SER A 257 -13.43 11.18 -6.18
CA SER A 257 -13.86 11.64 -4.85
C SER A 257 -14.66 12.96 -4.86
N ASN A 258 -14.42 13.84 -5.83
CA ASN A 258 -15.10 15.12 -5.96
C ASN A 258 -16.56 15.00 -6.45
N TYR A 259 -16.93 13.84 -7.00
CA TYR A 259 -18.26 13.58 -7.58
C TYR A 259 -19.15 12.71 -6.69
N VAL A 260 -18.71 12.39 -5.46
CA VAL A 260 -19.48 11.59 -4.51
C VAL A 260 -19.61 12.31 -3.17
N ASN A 261 -20.61 11.93 -2.40
CA ASN A 261 -20.87 12.57 -1.11
C ASN A 261 -19.81 12.16 -0.08
N GLN A 262 -18.83 13.04 0.14
CA GLN A 262 -17.74 12.81 1.12
C GLN A 262 -18.19 12.86 2.58
N SER A 263 -19.31 13.52 2.89
CA SER A 263 -19.84 13.54 4.26
C SER A 263 -20.60 12.27 4.61
N ASN A 264 -21.13 11.55 3.61
CA ASN A 264 -21.77 10.25 3.78
C ASN A 264 -20.77 9.10 3.58
N ARG A 265 -19.83 8.96 4.51
CA ARG A 265 -18.81 7.91 4.53
C ARG A 265 -18.69 7.32 5.93
N LEU A 266 -18.40 6.03 6.05
CA LEU A 266 -18.36 5.37 7.37
C LEU A 266 -17.31 6.00 8.29
N ASN A 267 -16.17 6.39 7.71
CA ASN A 267 -15.13 7.05 8.48
C ASN A 267 -15.59 8.40 9.06
N VAL A 268 -16.49 9.11 8.39
CA VAL A 268 -17.05 10.35 8.91
C VAL A 268 -17.92 10.05 10.13
N TYR A 269 -18.86 9.11 10.03
CA TYR A 269 -19.69 8.70 11.17
C TYR A 269 -18.87 8.20 12.37
N PHE A 270 -17.83 7.42 12.11
CA PHE A 270 -16.96 6.93 13.17
C PHE A 270 -16.21 8.06 13.87
N ASN A 271 -15.71 9.03 13.12
CA ASN A 271 -15.04 10.19 13.71
C ASN A 271 -16.03 11.15 14.39
N LEU A 272 -17.26 11.28 13.88
CA LEU A 272 -18.32 12.03 14.56
C LEU A 272 -18.66 11.43 15.92
N TYR A 273 -18.83 10.10 16.00
CA TYR A 273 -19.05 9.40 17.27
C TYR A 273 -17.90 9.65 18.28
N ASN A 274 -16.65 9.68 17.81
CA ASN A 274 -15.49 9.79 18.69
C ASN A 274 -15.10 11.25 19.04
N TYR A 275 -15.43 12.23 18.20
CA TYR A 275 -14.86 13.57 18.28
C TYR A 275 -15.84 14.73 18.12
N ILE A 276 -17.16 14.54 18.05
CA ILE A 276 -18.07 15.71 18.15
C ILE A 276 -17.86 16.40 19.52
N PRO A 277 -17.64 17.74 19.56
CA PRO A 277 -17.65 18.72 18.46
C PRO A 277 -16.26 19.15 17.94
N VAL A 278 -15.16 18.58 18.43
CA VAL A 278 -13.79 19.07 18.19
C VAL A 278 -12.99 18.12 17.29
N GLY A 279 -12.74 18.53 16.05
CA GLY A 279 -12.00 17.74 15.06
C GLY A 279 -10.47 17.71 15.27
N ASN A 280 -9.84 16.64 14.77
CA ASN A 280 -8.69 16.65 13.83
C ASN A 280 -7.98 15.29 13.73
N THR A 281 -8.33 14.33 14.57
CA THR A 281 -7.83 12.96 14.44
C THR A 281 -8.80 12.14 13.61
N SER A 282 -8.35 11.71 12.43
CA SER A 282 -9.06 10.71 11.64
C SER A 282 -8.68 9.33 12.17
N LEU A 283 -9.49 8.81 13.09
CA LEU A 283 -9.39 7.41 13.47
C LEU A 283 -9.76 6.53 12.28
N ILE A 284 -9.15 5.35 12.25
CA ILE A 284 -9.44 4.32 11.25
C ILE A 284 -10.49 3.39 11.84
N VAL A 285 -11.60 3.22 11.13
CA VAL A 285 -12.60 2.21 11.48
C VAL A 285 -11.98 0.81 11.33
N PRO A 286 -12.01 -0.06 12.36
CA PRO A 286 -11.57 -1.45 12.21
C PRO A 286 -12.29 -2.17 11.07
N MET A 287 -11.60 -3.05 10.33
CA MET A 287 -12.18 -3.77 9.19
C MET A 287 -13.44 -4.57 9.55
N VAL A 288 -13.41 -5.28 10.68
CA VAL A 288 -14.59 -5.99 11.23
C VAL A 288 -15.72 -5.03 11.61
N GLY A 289 -15.38 -3.81 12.05
CA GLY A 289 -16.33 -2.74 12.32
C GLY A 289 -17.00 -2.25 11.03
N CYS A 290 -16.27 -2.13 9.93
CA CYS A 290 -16.83 -1.84 8.62
C CYS A 290 -17.84 -2.91 8.19
N GLY A 291 -17.46 -4.19 8.27
CA GLY A 291 -18.38 -5.28 7.90
C GLY A 291 -19.62 -5.31 8.80
N TYR A 292 -19.46 -5.10 10.10
CA TYR A 292 -20.58 -5.03 11.03
C TYR A 292 -21.52 -3.87 10.70
N ALA A 293 -20.99 -2.68 10.44
CA ALA A 293 -21.76 -1.49 10.06
C ALA A 293 -22.67 -1.74 8.86
N TYR A 294 -22.18 -2.44 7.84
CA TYR A 294 -22.93 -2.66 6.61
C TYR A 294 -23.79 -3.93 6.61
N LEU A 295 -23.31 -5.03 7.20
CA LEU A 295 -23.87 -6.37 6.98
C LEU A 295 -24.24 -7.10 8.28
N GLY A 296 -24.05 -6.44 9.43
CA GLY A 296 -24.37 -7.00 10.74
C GLY A 296 -23.36 -8.03 11.23
N LEU A 297 -23.68 -8.69 12.35
CA LEU A 297 -22.74 -9.54 13.08
C LEU A 297 -22.25 -10.76 12.27
N ILE A 298 -23.16 -11.44 11.57
CA ILE A 298 -22.86 -12.68 10.82
C ILE A 298 -21.81 -12.43 9.73
N PHE A 299 -21.95 -11.34 8.98
CA PHE A 299 -21.05 -11.00 7.87
C PHE A 299 -20.01 -9.95 8.24
N ALA A 300 -19.82 -9.66 9.53
CA ALA A 300 -18.83 -8.69 10.00
C ALA A 300 -17.40 -8.93 9.46
N PRO A 301 -16.88 -10.17 9.36
CA PRO A 301 -15.52 -10.40 8.88
C PRO A 301 -15.39 -10.49 7.35
N ILE A 302 -16.45 -10.18 6.57
CA ILE A 302 -16.43 -10.41 5.11
C ILE A 302 -15.31 -9.66 4.39
N PHE A 303 -15.04 -8.41 4.78
CA PHE A 303 -14.00 -7.61 4.11
C PHE A 303 -12.61 -8.14 4.42
N THR A 304 -12.37 -8.58 5.66
CA THR A 304 -11.14 -9.24 6.08
C THR A 304 -10.97 -10.56 5.33
N ALA A 305 -12.02 -11.38 5.22
CA ALA A 305 -12.01 -12.61 4.43
C ALA A 305 -11.65 -12.35 2.95
N LEU A 306 -12.24 -11.34 2.32
CA LEU A 306 -11.94 -10.97 0.93
C LEU A 306 -10.49 -10.49 0.78
N CYS A 307 -9.99 -9.71 1.73
CA CYS A 307 -8.60 -9.25 1.72
C CYS A 307 -7.62 -10.41 1.85
N GLU A 308 -7.81 -11.30 2.82
CA GLU A 308 -6.92 -12.46 3.01
C GLU A 308 -6.97 -13.44 1.83
N LEU A 309 -8.15 -13.66 1.25
CA LEU A 309 -8.28 -14.43 0.00
C LEU A 309 -7.44 -13.79 -1.12
N GLY A 310 -7.56 -12.47 -1.29
CA GLY A 310 -6.78 -11.71 -2.26
C GLY A 310 -5.28 -11.78 -2.00
N ALA A 311 -4.85 -11.63 -0.74
CA ALA A 311 -3.45 -11.71 -0.34
C ALA A 311 -2.81 -13.04 -0.72
N VAL A 312 -3.47 -14.17 -0.41
CA VAL A 312 -3.00 -15.51 -0.79
C VAL A 312 -2.98 -15.69 -2.32
N LYS A 313 -3.98 -15.19 -3.03
CA LYS A 313 -4.02 -15.25 -4.51
C LYS A 313 -2.90 -14.42 -5.15
N PHE A 314 -2.57 -13.25 -4.62
CA PHE A 314 -1.48 -12.43 -5.12
C PHE A 314 -0.09 -12.97 -4.76
N ASP A 315 0.12 -13.51 -3.54
CA ASP A 315 1.36 -14.26 -3.22
C ASP A 315 1.54 -15.42 -4.20
N TYR A 316 0.45 -16.13 -4.50
CA TYR A 316 0.48 -17.20 -5.46
C TYR A 316 0.80 -16.75 -6.89
N ALA A 317 0.18 -15.65 -7.36
CA ALA A 317 0.46 -15.05 -8.66
C ALA A 317 1.92 -14.59 -8.76
N TYR A 318 2.44 -13.96 -7.70
CA TYR A 318 3.85 -13.57 -7.56
C TYR A 318 4.80 -14.78 -7.75
N ARG A 319 4.52 -15.90 -7.07
CA ARG A 319 5.36 -17.11 -7.17
C ARG A 319 5.34 -17.74 -8.57
N LYS A 320 4.27 -17.56 -9.34
CA LYS A 320 4.15 -18.06 -10.73
C LYS A 320 4.81 -17.16 -11.76
N GLU A 321 4.89 -15.87 -11.45
CA GLU A 321 5.30 -14.86 -12.41
C GLU A 321 6.82 -14.79 -12.57
N ARG A 322 7.27 -14.54 -13.80
CA ARG A 322 8.69 -14.39 -14.18
C ARG A 322 9.03 -12.95 -14.57
N LYS A 323 8.01 -12.13 -14.83
CA LYS A 323 8.13 -10.71 -15.12
C LYS A 323 8.20 -9.91 -13.83
N VAL A 324 9.33 -9.24 -13.61
CA VAL A 324 9.60 -8.49 -12.37
C VAL A 324 8.58 -7.37 -12.16
N GLU A 325 8.10 -6.73 -13.24
CA GLU A 325 7.09 -5.69 -13.16
C GLU A 325 5.77 -6.18 -12.53
N PHE A 326 5.37 -7.42 -12.84
CA PHE A 326 4.19 -8.03 -12.24
C PHE A 326 4.47 -8.55 -10.82
N GLN A 327 5.67 -9.10 -10.59
CA GLN A 327 6.08 -9.53 -9.25
C GLN A 327 6.02 -8.38 -8.24
N ILE A 328 6.52 -7.18 -8.61
CA ILE A 328 6.46 -5.99 -7.75
C ILE A 328 5.01 -5.65 -7.37
N ILE A 329 4.10 -5.56 -8.33
CA ILE A 329 2.71 -5.17 -8.04
C ILE A 329 1.94 -6.28 -7.29
N TYR A 330 2.25 -7.55 -7.52
CA TYR A 330 1.64 -8.66 -6.77
C TYR A 330 2.12 -8.70 -5.32
N ILE A 331 3.42 -8.52 -5.05
CA ILE A 331 3.91 -8.38 -3.66
C ILE A 331 3.26 -7.16 -3.00
N TYR A 332 3.21 -6.01 -3.69
CA TYR A 332 2.60 -4.80 -3.19
C TYR A 332 1.14 -5.03 -2.78
N ALA A 333 0.33 -5.63 -3.65
CA ALA A 333 -1.06 -5.96 -3.37
C ALA A 333 -1.18 -6.98 -2.22
N ALA A 334 -0.37 -8.03 -2.22
CA ALA A 334 -0.40 -9.04 -1.17
C ALA A 334 -0.13 -8.44 0.22
N ILE A 335 0.90 -7.60 0.36
CA ILE A 335 1.23 -6.97 1.64
C ILE A 335 0.11 -6.03 2.11
N TRP A 336 -0.42 -5.17 1.24
CA TRP A 336 -1.53 -4.28 1.62
C TRP A 336 -2.75 -5.06 2.08
N LEU A 337 -3.13 -6.11 1.36
CA LEU A 337 -4.28 -6.92 1.71
C LEU A 337 -4.07 -7.72 3.00
N SER A 338 -2.87 -8.25 3.27
CA SER A 338 -2.56 -8.90 4.55
C SER A 338 -2.53 -7.95 5.75
N LEU A 339 -2.41 -6.64 5.52
CA LEU A 339 -2.50 -5.62 6.56
C LEU A 339 -3.95 -5.15 6.80
N CYS A 340 -4.95 -5.79 6.18
CA CYS A 340 -6.34 -5.33 6.19
C CYS A 340 -6.91 -5.11 7.60
N MET A 341 -6.56 -5.96 8.58
CA MET A 341 -7.03 -5.80 9.97
C MET A 341 -6.52 -4.52 10.64
N GLY A 342 -5.41 -3.94 10.17
CA GLY A 342 -4.88 -2.67 10.69
C GLY A 342 -5.36 -1.44 9.93
N PHE A 343 -6.24 -1.63 8.94
CA PHE A 343 -6.79 -0.59 8.09
C PHE A 343 -8.30 -0.78 7.91
N ASN A 344 -8.91 0.12 7.15
CA ASN A 344 -10.31 0.02 6.76
C ASN A 344 -10.43 -0.29 5.25
N THR A 345 -11.64 -0.63 4.82
CA THR A 345 -11.97 -0.92 3.41
C THR A 345 -11.53 0.21 2.46
N GLN A 346 -11.74 1.46 2.87
CA GLN A 346 -11.46 2.65 2.07
C GLN A 346 -9.97 2.82 1.78
N ILE A 347 -9.10 2.61 2.79
CA ILE A 347 -7.65 2.72 2.69
C ILE A 347 -7.12 1.61 1.79
N ILE A 348 -7.50 0.36 2.05
CA ILE A 348 -7.08 -0.81 1.27
C ILE A 348 -7.48 -0.63 -0.20
N PHE A 349 -8.74 -0.28 -0.45
CA PHE A 349 -9.24 -0.04 -1.80
C PHE A 349 -8.53 1.14 -2.47
N GLY A 350 -8.28 2.23 -1.74
CA GLY A 350 -7.54 3.39 -2.22
C GLY A 350 -6.15 3.01 -2.72
N PHE A 351 -5.38 2.22 -1.97
CA PHE A 351 -4.07 1.75 -2.43
C PHE A 351 -4.16 0.80 -3.64
N PHE A 352 -5.19 -0.03 -3.68
CA PHE A 352 -5.42 -0.95 -4.79
C PHE A 352 -5.73 -0.19 -6.10
N VAL A 353 -6.63 0.78 -6.06
CA VAL A 353 -7.01 1.57 -7.25
C VAL A 353 -5.94 2.59 -7.66
N THR A 354 -5.18 3.15 -6.71
CA THR A 354 -4.19 4.20 -7.04
C THR A 354 -2.83 3.67 -7.49
N THR A 355 -2.48 2.43 -7.13
CA THR A 355 -1.18 1.85 -7.48
C THR A 355 -1.32 0.56 -8.27
N PHE A 356 -2.09 -0.42 -7.76
CA PHE A 356 -2.14 -1.76 -8.35
C PHE A 356 -2.84 -1.77 -9.70
N ILE A 357 -4.10 -1.30 -9.77
CA ILE A 357 -4.90 -1.36 -11.00
C ILE A 357 -4.25 -0.62 -12.18
N PRO A 358 -3.78 0.63 -12.04
CA PRO A 358 -3.21 1.38 -13.18
C PRO A 358 -1.97 0.69 -13.75
N LEU A 359 -1.08 0.20 -12.87
CA LEU A 359 0.12 -0.51 -13.29
C LEU A 359 -0.19 -1.90 -13.85
N TRP A 360 -1.15 -2.61 -13.27
CA TRP A 360 -1.57 -3.91 -13.79
C TRP A 360 -2.13 -3.78 -15.21
N ILE A 361 -2.99 -2.79 -15.46
CA ILE A 361 -3.51 -2.49 -16.81
C ILE A 361 -2.35 -2.18 -17.76
N LEU A 362 -1.45 -1.26 -17.36
CA LEU A 362 -0.29 -0.88 -18.18
C LEU A 362 0.57 -2.10 -18.55
N PHE A 363 0.94 -2.93 -17.58
CA PHE A 363 1.81 -4.09 -17.82
C PHE A 363 1.09 -5.20 -18.57
N TYR A 364 -0.21 -5.41 -18.33
CA TYR A 364 -1.02 -6.37 -19.05
C TYR A 364 -1.16 -6.00 -20.53
N CYS A 365 -1.51 -4.75 -20.82
CA CYS A 365 -1.54 -4.22 -22.18
C CYS A 365 -0.16 -4.35 -22.83
N ASN A 366 0.91 -3.93 -22.15
CA ASN A 366 2.27 -4.02 -22.66
C ASN A 366 2.70 -5.47 -22.98
N LYS A 367 2.25 -6.46 -22.20
CA LYS A 367 2.47 -7.88 -22.49
C LYS A 367 1.73 -8.36 -23.74
N ARG A 368 0.54 -7.82 -24.04
CA ARG A 368 -0.32 -8.22 -25.17
C ARG A 368 0.09 -7.55 -26.49
N PHE A 369 0.43 -6.27 -26.46
CA PHE A 369 0.77 -5.51 -27.66
C PHE A 369 2.27 -5.59 -27.95
N VAL A 370 2.68 -6.59 -28.74
CA VAL A 370 4.04 -6.73 -29.26
C VAL A 370 4.07 -6.24 -30.71
N LEU A 371 4.85 -5.20 -31.01
CA LEU A 371 5.18 -4.85 -32.38
C LEU A 371 5.93 -6.02 -33.01
N LYS A 372 5.26 -6.78 -33.89
CA LYS A 372 5.94 -7.82 -34.68
C LYS A 372 6.94 -7.11 -35.58
N LYS A 373 8.23 -7.41 -35.40
CA LYS A 373 9.27 -6.94 -36.31
C LYS A 373 8.97 -7.58 -37.67
N ARG A 374 8.62 -6.77 -38.67
CA ARG A 374 8.44 -7.26 -40.05
C ARG A 374 9.81 -7.74 -40.52
N THR A 375 10.01 -9.04 -40.59
CA THR A 375 11.21 -9.63 -41.19
C THR A 375 11.23 -9.17 -42.64
N ARG A 376 12.16 -8.28 -43.00
CA ARG A 376 12.48 -8.06 -44.42
C ARG A 376 13.16 -9.36 -44.87
N ILE A 377 12.46 -10.12 -45.71
CA ILE A 377 13.02 -11.24 -46.48
C ILE A 377 13.90 -10.65 -47.56
#